data_AF-A0A946J0L5-F1
#
_entry.id   AF-A0A946J0L5-F1
#
_cell.length_a   1.000
_cell.length_b   1.000
_cell.length_c   1.000
_cell.angle_alpha   90.00
_cell.angle_beta   90.00
_cell.angle_gamma   90.00
#
_symmetry.space_group_name_H-M   'P 1'
#
loop_
_entity.id
_entity.type
_entity.pdbx_description
1 polymer ?
#
loop_
_entity_poly.entity_id
_entity_poly.type
_entity_poly.pdbx_seq_one_letter_code
_entity_poly.pdbx_strand_id
1 'polypeptide(L)'
;MNRSISLIFLIISISCSKSDNDNSAYSVSNNPLLDNNSTSSNSSSSDPVALTELPSGTFVFSVSAQNSTNFRVSVTDSNETQFGFDPTLKVNAGDDIVFNVNSPGHPFFLKTTTGVGSDNQITEVTNNGSDNGTISWTVPSGSSGTTYYYVCSIHNSMFGSIIVL
;
A
#
# COMPACT_ATOMS: atom_id res chain seq x y z
N MET A 1 4.02 -5.69 51.82
CA MET A 1 3.03 -6.77 51.61
C MET A 1 2.84 -6.91 50.11
N ASN A 2 3.58 -7.84 49.51
CA ASN A 2 3.54 -8.09 48.06
C ASN A 2 2.37 -9.03 47.78
N ARG A 3 1.43 -8.63 46.94
CA ARG A 3 0.41 -9.55 46.42
C ARG A 3 0.73 -9.81 44.94
N SER A 4 1.37 -10.94 44.68
CA SER A 4 1.52 -11.47 43.32
C SER A 4 0.15 -11.85 42.79
N ILE A 5 -0.33 -11.15 41.76
CA ILE A 5 -1.52 -11.53 41.00
C ILE A 5 -1.03 -12.39 39.84
N SER A 6 -1.27 -13.69 39.95
CA SER A 6 -1.06 -14.65 38.86
C SER A 6 -2.28 -14.57 37.94
N LEU A 7 -2.09 -14.07 36.72
CA LEU A 7 -3.13 -14.06 35.69
C LEU A 7 -2.84 -15.21 34.71
N ILE A 8 -3.68 -16.23 34.76
CA ILE A 8 -3.66 -17.43 33.91
C ILE A 8 -4.01 -17.02 32.47
N PHE A 9 -3.11 -17.25 31.52
CA PHE A 9 -3.40 -17.14 30.09
C PHE A 9 -4.20 -18.36 29.64
N LEU A 10 -5.49 -18.16 29.35
CA LEU A 10 -6.35 -19.16 28.73
C LEU A 10 -6.16 -19.10 27.20
N ILE A 11 -5.39 -20.05 26.66
CA ILE A 11 -5.25 -20.26 25.22
C ILE A 11 -6.49 -21.01 24.71
N ILE A 12 -7.42 -20.29 24.08
CA ILE A 12 -8.53 -20.89 23.35
C ILE A 12 -8.04 -21.17 21.92
N SER A 13 -7.72 -22.43 21.64
CA SER A 13 -7.50 -22.92 20.28
C SER A 13 -8.84 -23.09 19.57
N ILE A 14 -9.20 -22.15 18.68
CA ILE A 14 -10.30 -22.34 17.73
C ILE A 14 -9.75 -23.08 16.51
N SER A 15 -10.16 -24.35 16.37
CA SER A 15 -9.96 -25.13 15.15
C SER A 15 -10.96 -24.70 14.07
N CYS A 16 -10.47 -24.67 12.83
CA CYS A 16 -11.18 -24.21 11.64
C CYS A 16 -12.28 -25.19 11.17
N SER A 17 -13.42 -24.68 10.72
CA SER A 17 -14.38 -25.44 9.89
C SER A 17 -14.36 -24.90 8.46
N LYS A 18 -14.09 -25.78 7.48
CA LYS A 18 -14.34 -25.54 6.06
C LYS A 18 -15.86 -25.61 5.82
N SER A 19 -16.38 -24.70 5.00
CA SER A 19 -17.72 -24.83 4.41
C SER A 19 -17.55 -25.17 2.94
N ASP A 20 -17.83 -26.42 2.58
CA ASP A 20 -18.00 -26.83 1.19
C ASP A 20 -19.43 -26.43 0.77
N ASN A 21 -19.56 -25.58 -0.26
CA ASN A 21 -20.85 -25.19 -0.81
C ASN A 21 -21.34 -26.22 -1.83
N ASP A 22 -22.45 -26.89 -1.52
CA ASP A 22 -23.19 -27.76 -2.43
C ASP A 22 -23.84 -26.96 -3.56
N ASN A 23 -23.50 -27.34 -4.79
CA ASN A 23 -24.15 -26.85 -6.01
C ASN A 23 -25.50 -27.55 -6.18
N SER A 24 -26.61 -26.83 -5.96
CA SER A 24 -27.95 -27.32 -6.29
C SER A 24 -28.49 -26.57 -7.51
N ALA A 25 -28.67 -27.30 -8.61
CA ALA A 25 -29.28 -26.81 -9.84
C ALA A 25 -30.82 -26.89 -9.78
N TYR A 26 -31.51 -25.82 -10.18
CA TYR A 26 -32.94 -25.83 -10.53
C TYR A 26 -33.20 -24.97 -11.79
N SER A 27 -33.33 -25.67 -12.93
CA SER A 27 -34.24 -25.57 -14.09
C SER A 27 -34.87 -24.24 -14.62
N VAL A 28 -34.65 -23.99 -15.95
CA VAL A 28 -35.62 -23.60 -17.05
C VAL A 28 -36.14 -22.12 -17.06
N SER A 29 -36.26 -21.31 -18.13
CA SER A 29 -36.19 -21.35 -19.62
C SER A 29 -36.07 -19.93 -20.26
N ASN A 30 -35.40 -19.85 -21.42
CA ASN A 30 -35.45 -18.92 -22.59
C ASN A 30 -36.18 -17.55 -22.54
N ASN A 31 -35.46 -16.43 -22.73
CA ASN A 31 -35.37 -15.54 -23.93
C ASN A 31 -34.77 -14.14 -23.60
N PRO A 32 -34.30 -13.36 -24.60
CA PRO A 32 -33.09 -12.52 -24.46
C PRO A 32 -33.34 -11.05 -24.05
N LEU A 33 -32.25 -10.41 -23.60
CA LEU A 33 -31.93 -8.98 -23.50
C LEU A 33 -31.74 -8.43 -22.07
N LEU A 34 -30.69 -7.62 -21.95
CA LEU A 34 -30.24 -6.75 -20.85
C LEU A 34 -29.24 -7.37 -19.85
N ASP A 35 -27.97 -7.45 -20.27
CA ASP A 35 -26.84 -7.61 -19.35
C ASP A 35 -26.63 -6.30 -18.56
N ASN A 36 -27.37 -6.13 -17.46
CA ASN A 36 -26.96 -5.23 -16.39
C ASN A 36 -25.88 -5.96 -15.56
N ASN A 37 -24.65 -5.92 -16.06
CA ASN A 37 -23.47 -6.32 -15.31
C ASN A 37 -23.22 -5.30 -14.20
N SER A 38 -23.94 -5.41 -13.08
CA SER A 38 -23.47 -4.89 -11.80
C SER A 38 -22.31 -5.76 -11.36
N THR A 39 -21.14 -5.50 -11.92
CA THR A 39 -19.88 -6.07 -11.43
C THR A 39 -19.59 -5.37 -10.12
N SER A 40 -20.05 -5.98 -9.03
CA SER A 40 -19.43 -5.83 -7.72
C SER A 40 -17.99 -6.32 -7.86
N SER A 41 -17.09 -5.41 -8.26
CA SER A 41 -15.67 -5.64 -8.35
C SER A 41 -15.12 -5.76 -6.93
N ASN A 42 -15.15 -6.99 -6.43
CA ASN A 42 -14.26 -7.44 -5.39
C ASN A 42 -12.84 -7.47 -5.99
N SER A 43 -12.21 -6.30 -6.06
CA SER A 43 -10.88 -6.10 -6.63
C SER A 43 -9.81 -6.63 -5.68
N SER A 44 -9.64 -7.96 -5.70
CA SER A 44 -8.37 -8.60 -5.39
C SER A 44 -7.46 -8.47 -6.62
N SER A 45 -7.03 -7.26 -6.96
CA SER A 45 -6.05 -7.04 -8.02
C SER A 45 -4.71 -6.71 -7.38
N SER A 46 -3.81 -7.69 -7.39
CA SER A 46 -2.40 -7.56 -7.00
C SER A 46 -1.56 -6.75 -7.99
N ASP A 47 -2.19 -6.07 -8.95
CA ASP A 47 -1.49 -5.20 -9.89
C ASP A 47 -1.41 -3.78 -9.32
N PRO A 48 -0.23 -3.16 -9.32
CA PRO A 48 -0.07 -1.78 -8.85
C PRO A 48 -0.83 -0.85 -9.80
N VAL A 49 -1.99 -0.38 -9.36
CA VAL A 49 -2.71 0.71 -10.03
C VAL A 49 -1.76 1.90 -10.10
N ALA A 50 -1.41 2.37 -11.29
CA ALA A 50 -0.73 3.65 -11.40
C ALA A 50 -1.72 4.72 -10.92
N LEU A 51 -1.35 5.49 -9.90
CA LEU A 51 -2.05 6.74 -9.64
C LEU A 51 -1.82 7.62 -10.88
N THR A 52 -2.86 8.31 -11.36
CA THR A 52 -2.76 9.12 -12.59
C THR A 52 -1.56 10.06 -12.53
N GLU A 53 -0.98 10.35 -13.70
CA GLU A 53 0.17 11.24 -13.83
C GLU A 53 -0.17 12.61 -13.25
N LEU A 54 0.44 12.92 -12.11
CA LEU A 54 0.27 14.21 -11.45
C LEU A 54 1.15 15.25 -12.16
N PRO A 55 0.77 16.55 -12.18
CA PRO A 55 1.62 17.62 -12.70
C PRO A 55 2.93 17.73 -11.89
N SER A 56 3.77 18.75 -12.13
CA SER A 56 4.89 19.03 -11.21
C SER A 56 4.43 19.85 -10.00
N GLY A 57 5.11 19.70 -8.87
CA GLY A 57 4.84 20.48 -7.65
C GLY A 57 5.02 19.69 -6.36
N THR A 58 4.21 20.02 -5.35
CA THR A 58 4.22 19.36 -4.04
C THR A 58 3.10 18.32 -3.96
N PHE A 59 3.46 17.08 -3.65
CA PHE A 59 2.52 15.97 -3.50
C PHE A 59 2.47 15.45 -2.07
N VAL A 60 1.26 15.29 -1.54
CA VAL A 60 1.01 14.73 -0.22
C VAL A 60 0.27 13.41 -0.36
N PHE A 61 0.98 12.32 -0.13
CA PHE A 61 0.43 10.97 -0.09
C PHE A 61 0.09 10.58 1.34
N SER A 62 -1.00 9.84 1.51
CA SER A 62 -1.29 9.10 2.75
C SER A 62 -0.89 7.64 2.58
N VAL A 63 -0.21 7.07 3.57
CA VAL A 63 0.26 5.68 3.55
C VAL A 63 -0.28 4.93 4.75
N SER A 64 -0.83 3.74 4.51
CA SER A 64 -1.29 2.83 5.55
C SER A 64 -0.98 1.38 5.19
N ALA A 65 -0.94 0.48 6.17
CA ALA A 65 -0.85 -0.96 5.95
C ALA A 65 -1.81 -1.66 6.92
N GLN A 66 -2.62 -2.59 6.41
CA GLN A 66 -3.53 -3.40 7.23
C GLN A 66 -2.98 -4.80 7.51
N ASN A 67 -1.98 -5.21 6.73
CA ASN A 67 -1.34 -6.52 6.78
C ASN A 67 0.07 -6.42 6.18
N SER A 68 0.79 -7.53 6.18
CA SER A 68 2.15 -7.64 5.66
C SER A 68 2.23 -7.83 4.14
N THR A 69 1.14 -7.63 3.40
CA THR A 69 1.11 -7.87 1.95
C THR A 69 1.47 -6.63 1.17
N ASN A 70 0.82 -5.49 1.43
CA ASN A 70 0.99 -4.25 0.67
C ASN A 70 0.80 -2.99 1.53
N PHE A 71 1.37 -1.88 1.08
CA PHE A 71 0.93 -0.56 1.49
C PHE A 71 -0.29 -0.15 0.68
N ARG A 72 -1.26 0.49 1.33
CA ARG A 72 -2.25 1.32 0.66
C ARG A 72 -1.74 2.75 0.60
N VAL A 73 -1.51 3.25 -0.61
CA VAL A 73 -1.05 4.63 -0.85
C VAL A 73 -2.16 5.39 -1.57
N SER A 74 -2.49 6.58 -1.08
CA SER A 74 -3.51 7.44 -1.67
C SER A 74 -3.07 8.88 -1.78
N VAL A 75 -3.59 9.58 -2.79
CA VAL A 75 -3.45 11.02 -2.98
C VAL A 75 -4.83 11.62 -3.16
N THR A 76 -5.06 12.78 -2.57
CA THR A 76 -6.29 13.56 -2.77
C THR A 76 -5.96 14.73 -3.67
N ASP A 77 -6.64 14.82 -4.81
CA ASP A 77 -6.66 16.02 -5.64
C ASP A 77 -7.97 16.79 -5.43
N SER A 78 -8.13 17.88 -6.18
CA SER A 78 -9.27 18.80 -6.06
C SER A 78 -10.63 18.14 -6.34
N ASN A 79 -10.66 16.97 -6.97
CA ASN A 79 -11.88 16.35 -7.50
C ASN A 79 -12.09 14.90 -7.03
N GLU A 80 -11.03 14.16 -6.69
CA GLU A 80 -11.15 12.78 -6.21
C GLU A 80 -9.96 12.31 -5.35
N THR A 81 -10.20 11.27 -4.55
CA THR A 81 -9.13 10.54 -3.86
C THR A 81 -8.81 9.28 -4.65
N GLN A 82 -7.59 9.24 -5.16
CA GLN A 82 -7.06 8.08 -5.86
C GLN A 82 -6.23 7.23 -4.89
N PHE A 83 -6.31 5.91 -5.01
CA PHE A 83 -5.49 5.00 -4.20
C PHE A 83 -5.17 3.71 -4.93
N GLY A 84 -4.12 3.04 -4.47
CA GLY A 84 -3.79 1.68 -4.89
C GLY A 84 -3.12 0.91 -3.76
N PHE A 85 -2.92 -0.39 -3.99
CA PHE A 85 -2.07 -1.25 -3.17
C PHE A 85 -0.72 -1.38 -3.85
N ASP A 86 0.33 -0.92 -3.18
CA ASP A 86 1.67 -0.72 -3.73
C ASP A 86 1.70 -0.05 -5.11
N PRO A 87 0.93 1.03 -5.35
CA PRO A 87 0.82 1.66 -6.66
C PRO A 87 2.17 2.18 -7.18
N THR A 88 2.32 2.21 -8.51
CA THR A 88 3.43 2.97 -9.10
C THR A 88 3.11 4.47 -9.03
N LEU A 89 4.03 5.25 -8.48
CA LEU A 89 3.96 6.70 -8.42
C LEU A 89 4.77 7.29 -9.58
N LYS A 90 4.20 8.24 -10.30
CA LYS A 90 4.88 9.00 -11.35
C LYS A 90 5.02 10.45 -10.88
N VAL A 91 6.23 10.96 -10.91
CA VAL A 91 6.60 12.30 -10.42
C VAL A 91 7.62 12.91 -11.36
N ASN A 92 7.85 14.21 -11.29
CA ASN A 92 8.85 14.91 -12.09
C ASN A 92 10.11 15.16 -11.27
N ALA A 93 11.24 15.32 -11.96
CA ALA A 93 12.46 15.80 -11.33
C ALA A 93 12.23 17.19 -10.71
N GLY A 94 12.61 17.37 -9.45
CA GLY A 94 12.38 18.61 -8.70
C GLY A 94 11.07 18.68 -7.90
N ASP A 95 10.19 17.68 -7.99
CA ASP A 95 8.96 17.65 -7.18
C ASP A 95 9.28 17.48 -5.69
N ASP A 96 8.44 18.06 -4.83
CA ASP A 96 8.49 17.85 -3.39
C ASP A 96 7.44 16.81 -3.00
N ILE A 97 7.88 15.69 -2.43
CA ILE A 97 7.00 14.59 -2.06
C ILE A 97 6.94 14.48 -0.53
N VAL A 98 5.72 14.37 -0.02
CA VAL A 98 5.41 14.15 1.38
C VAL A 98 4.59 12.87 1.51
N PHE A 99 5.04 11.95 2.35
CA PHE A 99 4.27 10.77 2.77
C PHE A 99 3.84 10.95 4.23
N ASN A 100 2.53 11.04 4.46
CA ASN A 100 1.92 10.93 5.78
C ASN A 100 1.70 9.44 6.08
N VAL A 101 2.64 8.86 6.80
CA VAL A 101 2.67 7.44 7.13
C VAL A 101 1.89 7.18 8.42
N ASN A 102 0.96 6.25 8.36
CA ASN A 102 0.27 5.66 9.51
C ASN A 102 0.13 4.15 9.27
N SER A 103 1.26 3.44 9.37
CA SER A 103 1.38 2.01 9.14
C SER A 103 2.18 1.33 10.27
N PRO A 104 1.69 1.34 11.52
CA PRO A 104 2.45 0.86 12.68
C PRO A 104 2.96 -0.56 12.49
N GLY A 105 4.26 -0.80 12.73
CA GLY A 105 4.91 -2.09 12.49
C GLY A 105 5.32 -2.35 11.04
N HIS A 106 5.11 -1.39 10.13
CA HIS A 106 5.55 -1.45 8.73
C HIS A 106 6.40 -0.20 8.41
N PRO A 107 7.71 -0.20 8.75
CA PRO A 107 8.61 0.91 8.48
C PRO A 107 8.67 1.26 6.99
N PHE A 108 8.36 2.51 6.62
CA PHE A 108 8.28 2.95 5.23
C PHE A 108 9.58 3.63 4.78
N PHE A 109 10.35 2.97 3.91
CA PHE A 109 11.63 3.46 3.42
C PHE A 109 11.57 3.87 1.95
N LEU A 110 12.18 5.00 1.61
CA LEU A 110 12.53 5.34 0.23
C LEU A 110 13.97 4.88 -0.09
N LYS A 111 14.11 4.13 -1.18
CA LYS A 111 15.35 3.42 -1.55
C LYS A 111 15.64 3.49 -3.05
N THR A 112 16.89 3.24 -3.42
CA THR A 112 17.33 3.08 -4.81
C THR A 112 17.20 1.64 -5.32
N THR A 113 16.98 0.68 -4.43
CA THR A 113 16.78 -0.74 -4.77
C THR A 113 15.79 -1.34 -3.78
N THR A 114 15.00 -2.32 -4.23
CA THR A 114 14.08 -3.04 -3.36
C THR A 114 14.81 -3.97 -2.37
N GLY A 115 14.09 -4.45 -1.37
CA GLY A 115 14.59 -5.40 -0.37
C GLY A 115 14.43 -4.90 1.06
N VAL A 116 14.37 -5.87 1.97
CA VAL A 116 14.25 -5.64 3.42
C VAL A 116 15.48 -4.93 4.00
N GLY A 117 15.39 -4.47 5.24
CA GLY A 117 16.44 -3.71 5.92
C GLY A 117 16.60 -2.28 5.40
N SER A 118 17.64 -1.60 5.91
CA SER A 118 17.89 -0.16 5.71
C SER A 118 18.96 0.15 4.65
N ASP A 119 19.58 -0.86 4.04
CA ASP A 119 20.58 -0.66 2.99
C ASP A 119 19.96 0.06 1.79
N ASN A 120 20.75 0.76 0.97
CA ASN A 120 20.27 1.45 -0.26
C ASN A 120 19.19 2.52 -0.04
N GLN A 121 19.02 3.02 1.20
CA GLN A 121 18.16 4.16 1.47
C GLN A 121 18.62 5.43 0.74
N ILE A 122 17.68 6.25 0.30
CA ILE A 122 17.98 7.60 -0.22
C ILE A 122 18.33 8.48 0.99
N THR A 123 19.51 9.10 0.97
CA THR A 123 20.08 9.84 2.13
C THR A 123 19.39 11.17 2.40
N GLU A 124 18.87 11.81 1.35
CA GLU A 124 18.24 13.14 1.44
C GLU A 124 16.78 13.10 1.90
N VAL A 125 16.29 11.92 2.31
CA VAL A 125 14.91 11.72 2.78
C VAL A 125 14.84 11.98 4.28
N THR A 126 13.97 12.90 4.67
CA THR A 126 13.74 13.20 6.09
C THR A 126 12.85 12.12 6.71
N ASN A 127 13.21 11.67 7.92
CA ASN A 127 12.46 10.68 8.70
C ASN A 127 12.27 9.32 7.98
N ASN A 128 13.22 8.97 7.10
CA ASN A 128 13.16 7.75 6.31
C ASN A 128 13.05 6.50 7.21
N GLY A 129 12.10 5.62 6.91
CA GLY A 129 11.83 4.43 7.71
C GLY A 129 10.81 4.61 8.83
N SER A 130 10.23 5.80 9.00
CA SER A 130 9.12 5.98 9.94
C SER A 130 7.92 5.12 9.57
N ASP A 131 7.29 4.49 10.56
CA ASP A 131 6.04 3.75 10.43
C ASP A 131 4.82 4.56 10.92
N ASN A 132 5.06 5.72 11.53
CA ASN A 132 4.06 6.69 11.94
C ASN A 132 4.66 8.11 11.98
N GLY A 133 4.22 8.97 11.08
CA GLY A 133 4.69 10.34 10.96
C GLY A 133 4.82 10.81 9.51
N THR A 134 5.50 11.93 9.31
CA THR A 134 5.71 12.51 7.98
C THR A 134 7.12 12.21 7.49
N ILE A 135 7.21 11.74 6.24
CA ILE A 135 8.45 11.55 5.49
C ILE A 135 8.44 12.52 4.32
N SER A 136 9.52 13.27 4.10
CA SER A 136 9.61 14.24 3.02
C SER A 136 10.87 14.06 2.18
N TRP A 137 10.73 14.27 0.88
CA TRP A 137 11.79 14.10 -0.10
C TRP A 137 11.59 15.02 -1.29
N THR A 138 12.63 15.78 -1.65
CA THR A 138 12.68 16.51 -2.92
C THR A 138 13.34 15.62 -3.97
N VAL A 139 12.63 15.35 -5.07
CA VAL A 139 13.13 14.55 -6.19
C VAL A 139 14.33 15.26 -6.83
N PRO A 140 15.50 14.62 -7.00
CA PRO A 140 16.66 15.26 -7.60
C PRO A 140 16.39 15.80 -9.00
N SER A 141 16.78 17.06 -9.27
CA SER A 141 16.49 17.75 -10.55
C SER A 141 17.13 17.10 -11.80
N GLY A 142 18.02 16.13 -11.63
CA GLY A 142 18.71 15.41 -12.72
C GLY A 142 18.38 13.92 -12.78
N SER A 143 17.32 13.46 -12.11
CA SER A 143 16.98 12.03 -12.04
C SER A 143 15.88 11.58 -13.00
N SER A 144 15.50 12.37 -14.01
CA SER A 144 14.54 11.93 -15.04
C SER A 144 14.96 10.60 -15.67
N GLY A 145 14.01 9.68 -15.80
CA GLY A 145 14.24 8.30 -16.23
C GLY A 145 14.77 7.35 -15.14
N THR A 146 14.96 7.83 -13.91
CA THR A 146 15.37 7.00 -12.76
C THR A 146 14.14 6.43 -12.06
N THR A 147 14.25 5.17 -11.62
CA THR A 147 13.27 4.53 -10.75
C THR A 147 13.82 4.43 -9.34
N TYR A 148 13.06 4.95 -8.38
CA TYR A 148 13.23 4.72 -6.96
C TYR A 148 12.12 3.81 -6.44
N TYR A 149 12.20 3.42 -5.18
CA TYR A 149 11.22 2.53 -4.55
C TYR A 149 10.82 3.06 -3.19
N TYR A 150 9.57 2.86 -2.83
CA TYR A 150 9.19 2.81 -1.43
C TYR A 150 9.02 1.35 -1.02
N VAL A 151 9.50 0.98 0.17
CA VAL A 151 9.49 -0.41 0.64
C VAL A 151 9.19 -0.49 2.13
N CYS A 152 8.69 -1.64 2.56
CA CYS A 152 8.73 -2.02 3.97
C CYS A 152 10.09 -2.66 4.29
N SER A 153 10.78 -2.21 5.33
CA SER A 153 12.06 -2.83 5.71
C SER A 153 11.91 -4.23 6.34
N ILE A 154 10.69 -4.69 6.61
CA ILE A 154 10.42 -5.97 7.30
C ILE A 154 9.80 -6.99 6.33
N HIS A 155 8.88 -6.56 5.46
CA HIS A 155 8.08 -7.45 4.63
C HIS A 155 8.46 -7.31 3.15
N ASN A 156 9.00 -8.36 2.56
CA ASN A 156 9.56 -8.32 1.20
C ASN A 156 8.52 -8.10 0.08
N SER A 157 7.23 -8.33 0.35
CA SER A 157 6.16 -8.10 -0.64
C SER A 157 5.67 -6.65 -0.69
N MET A 158 5.94 -5.86 0.35
CA MET A 158 5.42 -4.49 0.48
C MET A 158 6.37 -3.49 -0.16
N PHE A 159 6.22 -3.26 -1.46
CA PHE A 159 6.98 -2.24 -2.17
C PHE A 159 6.26 -1.77 -3.42
N GLY A 160 6.45 -0.49 -3.77
CA GLY A 160 6.07 0.04 -5.06
C GLY A 160 7.17 0.92 -5.65
N SER A 161 6.97 1.32 -6.91
CA SER A 161 7.94 2.10 -7.66
C SER A 161 7.59 3.58 -7.67
N ILE A 162 8.62 4.42 -7.71
CA ILE A 162 8.53 5.86 -7.96
C ILE A 162 9.33 6.12 -9.23
N ILE A 163 8.65 6.40 -10.33
CA ILE A 163 9.26 6.69 -11.63
C ILE A 163 9.35 8.20 -11.77
N VAL A 164 10.57 8.69 -12.00
CA VAL A 164 10.82 10.10 -12.30
C VAL A 164 10.71 10.32 -13.81
N LEU A 165 9.79 11.17 -14.23
CA LEU A 165 9.54 11.53 -15.63
C LEU A 165 10.58 12.51 -16.19
#